data_AF-A0A6L7LJD8-F1
#
_entry.id   AF-A0A6L7LJD8-F1
#
_cell.length_a   1.000
_cell.length_b   1.000
_cell.length_c   1.000
_cell.angle_alpha   90.00
_cell.angle_beta   90.00
_cell.angle_gamma   90.00
#
_symmetry.space_group_name_H-M   'P 1'
#
loop_
_entity.id
_entity.type
_entity.pdbx_description
1 polymer ?
#
loop_
_entity_poly.entity_id
_entity_poly.type
_entity_poly.pdbx_seq_one_letter_code
_entity_poly.pdbx_strand_id
1 'polypeptide(L)' 'MFLTMKYRLSPSRAKLRRLTELVDDQRLLYNAALEERIDCYRKTGKSLTYFDQTKALTECRRELPEMSGIPGQLQRGTLC' A
#
# COMPACT_ATOMS: atom_id res chain seq x y z
N MET A 1 6.44 -28.61 -27.69
CA MET A 1 6.72 -27.27 -28.24
C MET A 1 5.77 -26.29 -27.58
N PHE A 2 6.25 -25.40 -26.71
CA PHE A 2 5.43 -24.36 -26.08
C PHE A 2 5.52 -23.07 -26.92
N LEU A 3 4.38 -22.58 -27.41
CA LEU A 3 4.30 -21.27 -28.04
C LEU A 3 4.32 -20.21 -26.95
N THR A 4 5.42 -19.45 -26.85
CA THR A 4 5.49 -18.31 -25.93
C THR A 4 4.72 -17.14 -26.54
N MET A 5 3.42 -17.06 -26.26
CA MET A 5 2.59 -15.92 -26.66
C MET A 5 2.91 -14.71 -25.77
N LYS A 6 3.69 -13.77 -26.32
CA LYS A 6 3.92 -12.44 -25.71
C LYS A 6 2.70 -11.56 -25.95
N TYR A 7 1.79 -11.48 -24.97
CA TYR A 7 0.70 -10.51 -25.00
C TYR A 7 1.21 -9.14 -24.56
N ARG A 8 1.17 -8.15 -25.47
CA ARG A 8 1.43 -6.76 -25.08
C ARG A 8 0.23 -6.25 -24.29
N LEU A 9 0.44 -5.97 -23.00
CA LEU A 9 -0.53 -5.22 -22.21
C LEU A 9 -0.72 -3.86 -22.88
N SER A 10 -1.89 -3.65 -23.47
CA SER A 10 -2.30 -2.38 -24.06
C SER A 10 -3.38 -1.76 -23.17
N PRO A 11 -3.01 -1.24 -21.98
CA PRO A 11 -3.99 -0.68 -21.05
C PRO A 11 -4.64 0.55 -21.67
N SER A 12 -5.95 0.69 -21.47
CA SER A 12 -6.64 1.92 -21.85
C SER A 12 -6.15 3.08 -20.99
N ARG A 13 -6.33 4.31 -21.47
CA ARG A 13 -6.00 5.53 -20.70
C ARG A 13 -6.64 5.54 -19.31
N ALA A 14 -7.86 5.02 -19.17
CA ALA A 14 -8.54 4.89 -17.89
C ALA A 14 -7.82 3.93 -16.93
N LYS A 15 -7.34 2.78 -17.43
CA LYS A 15 -6.56 1.83 -16.62
C LYS A 15 -5.23 2.44 -16.16
N LEU A 16 -4.55 3.18 -17.03
CA LEU A 16 -3.31 3.87 -16.67
C LEU A 16 -3.53 4.90 -15.56
N ARG A 17 -4.57 5.74 -15.68
CA ARG A 17 -4.91 6.70 -14.61
C ARG A 17 -5.16 6.01 -13.28
N ARG A 18 -5.94 4.92 -13.28
CA ARG A 18 -6.23 4.19 -12.04
C ARG A 18 -4.98 3.58 -11.41
N LEU A 19 -4.03 3.11 -12.23
CA LEU A 19 -2.74 2.63 -11.73
C LEU A 19 -1.90 3.76 -11.14
N THR A 20 -1.90 4.95 -11.75
CA THR A 20 -1.21 6.12 -11.20
C THR A 20 -1.79 6.52 -9.84
N GLU A 21 -3.11 6.61 -9.73
CA GLU A 21 -3.79 6.87 -8.45
C GLU A 21 -3.40 5.83 -7.38
N LEU A 22 -3.40 4.54 -7.74
CA LEU A 22 -3.01 3.48 -6.81
C LEU A 22 -1.56 3.61 -6.32
N VAL A 23 -0.64 4.03 -7.20
CA VAL A 23 0.77 4.28 -6.83
C VAL A 23 0.87 5.46 -5.88
N ASP A 24 0.13 6.55 -6.15
CA ASP A 24 0.10 7.72 -5.26
C ASP A 24 -0.47 7.37 -3.88
N ASP A 25 -1.56 6.59 -3.83
CA ASP A 25 -2.14 6.10 -2.58
C ASP A 25 -1.13 5.25 -1.79
N GLN A 26 -0.39 4.35 -2.45
CA GLN A 26 0.64 3.55 -1.79
C GLN A 26 1.82 4.41 -1.31
N ARG A 27 2.21 5.43 -2.07
CA ARG A 27 3.27 6.36 -1.66
C ARG A 27 2.90 7.11 -0.39
N LEU A 28 1.64 7.56 -0.29
CA LEU A 28 1.13 8.23 0.91
C LEU A 28 1.11 7.27 2.11
N LEU A 29 0.60 6.04 1.93
CA LEU A 29 0.59 5.03 2.97
C LEU A 29 2.00 4.71 3.49
N TYR A 30 2.97 4.53 2.57
CA TYR A 30 4.36 4.26 2.94
C TYR A 30 4.95 5.39 3.78
N ASN A 31 4.74 6.64 3.35
CA ASN A 31 5.27 7.81 4.06
C ASN A 31 4.66 7.95 5.45
N ALA A 32 3.35 7.76 5.59
CA ALA A 32 2.68 7.79 6.89
C ALA A 32 3.20 6.69 7.82
N ALA A 33 3.35 5.46 7.31
CA ALA A 33 3.90 4.35 8.08
C ALA A 33 5.38 4.58 8.48
N LEU A 34 6.17 5.20 7.61
CA LEU A 34 7.55 5.57 7.92
C LEU A 34 7.61 6.63 9.01
N GLU A 35 6.78 7.67 8.91
CA GLU A 35 6.69 8.73 9.92
C GLU A 35 6.29 8.15 11.29
N GLU A 36 5.31 7.26 11.33
CA GLU A 36 4.88 6.58 12.54
C GLU A 36 6.03 5.80 13.22
N ARG A 37 6.84 5.07 12.43
CA ARG A 37 8.02 4.35 12.96
C ARG A 37 9.07 5.30 13.52
N ILE A 38 9.36 6.39 12.81
CA ILE A 38 10.31 7.42 13.23
C ILE A 38 9.85 8.03 14.55
N ASP A 39 8.58 8.40 14.64
CA ASP A 39 7.98 9.01 15.81
C ASP A 39 7.97 8.07 17.02
N CYS A 40 7.59 6.80 16.81
CA CYS A 40 7.61 5.79 17.86
C CYS A 40 9.03 5.60 18.42
N TYR A 41 10.03 5.52 17.55
CA TYR A 41 11.42 5.39 17.94
C TYR A 41 11.92 6.62 18.70
N ARG A 42 11.63 7.83 18.21
CA ARG A 42 11.98 9.08 18.91
C ARG A 42 11.37 9.17 20.30
N LYS A 43 10.13 8.70 20.48
CA LYS A 43 9.38 8.81 21.75
C LYS A 43 9.73 7.71 22.75
N THR A 44 10.04 6.50 22.28
CA THR A 44 10.12 5.30 23.14
C THR A 44 11.45 4.55 23.06
N GLY A 45 12.29 4.86 22.08
CA GLY A 45 13.50 4.10 21.75
C GLY A 45 13.24 2.75 21.09
N LYS A 46 11.97 2.42 20.75
CA LYS A 46 11.56 1.17 20.11
C LYS A 46 10.95 1.45 18.73
N SER A 47 11.13 0.53 17.79
CA SER A 47 10.47 0.60 16.48
C SER A 47 9.18 -0.21 16.49
N LEU A 48 8.19 0.22 15.70
CA LEU A 48 7.02 -0.59 15.39
C LEU A 48 7.42 -1.75 14.49
N THR A 49 6.72 -2.87 14.65
CA THR A 49 6.84 -4.04 13.79
C THR A 49 5.87 -3.95 12.62
N TYR A 50 6.10 -4.76 11.59
CA TYR A 50 5.15 -4.95 10.50
C TYR A 50 3.75 -5.34 11.00
N PHE A 51 3.66 -6.18 12.04
CA PHE A 51 2.38 -6.62 12.60
C PHE A 51 1.62 -5.48 13.27
N ASP A 52 2.32 -4.58 13.96
CA ASP A 52 1.71 -3.40 14.59
C ASP A 52 1.07 -2.50 13.54
N GLN A 53 1.81 -2.18 12.47
CA GLN A 53 1.32 -1.31 11.40
C GLN A 53 0.21 -1.98 10.57
N THR A 54 0.27 -3.30 10.40
CA THR A 54 -0.79 -4.05 9.71
C THR A 54 -2.08 -4.09 10.51
N LYS A 55 -1.99 -4.11 11.85
CA LYS A 55 -3.15 -3.99 12.74
C LYS A 55 -3.76 -2.60 12.64
N ALA A 56 -2.95 -1.54 12.74
CA ALA A 56 -3.39 -0.16 12.56
C ALA A 56 -4.06 0.05 11.18
N LEU A 57 -3.45 -0.47 10.11
CA LEU A 57 -4.04 -0.44 8.77
C LEU A 57 -5.42 -1.12 8.71
N THR A 58 -5.62 -2.21 9.45
CA THR A 58 -6.92 -2.91 9.48
C THR A 58 -8.00 -2.05 10.13
N GLU A 59 -7.64 -1.28 11.16
CA GLU A 59 -8.51 -0.31 11.82
C GLU A 59 -8.81 0.87 10.89
N CYS A 60 -7.78 1.48 10.28
CA CYS A 60 -7.95 2.56 9.30
C CYS A 60 -8.85 2.15 8.13
N ARG A 61 -8.71 0.93 7.61
CA ARG A 61 -9.57 0.42 6.52
C ARG A 61 -11.04 0.27 6.89
N ARG A 62 -11.38 0.18 8.18
CA ARG A 62 -12.77 0.14 8.66
C ARG A 62 -13.37 1.55 8.73
N GLU A 63 -12.55 2.53 9.06
CA GLU A 63 -12.98 3.92 9.27
C GLU A 63 -12.94 4.75 7.98
N LEU A 64 -12.04 4.43 7.06
CA LEU A 64 -11.76 5.18 5.85
C LEU A 64 -12.21 4.41 4.60
N PRO A 65 -13.35 4.77 3.99
CA PRO A 65 -13.88 4.11 2.80
C PRO A 65 -12.90 4.09 1.62
N GLU A 66 -12.10 5.14 1.45
CA GLU A 66 -11.08 5.26 0.41
C GLU A 66 -10.01 4.16 0.49
N MET A 67 -9.63 3.77 1.71
CA MET A 67 -8.66 2.70 1.93
C MET A 67 -9.29 1.32 1.70
N SER A 68 -10.60 1.19 1.96
CA SER A 68 -11.33 -0.07 1.77
C SER A 68 -11.41 -0.48 0.30
N GLY A 69 -11.49 0.49 -0.62
CA GLY A 69 -11.57 0.28 -2.07
C GLY A 69 -10.28 -0.23 -2.72
N ILE A 70 -9.17 -0.23 -1.99
CA ILE A 70 -7.88 -0.79 -2.46
C ILE A 70 -7.75 -2.23 -1.94
N PRO A 71 -7.22 -3.18 -2.74
CA PRO A 71 -6.97 -4.53 -2.25
C PRO A 71 -6.06 -4.55 -1.02
N GLY A 72 -6.51 -5.17 0.07
CA GLY A 72 -5.75 -5.18 1.33
C GLY A 72 -4.38 -5.85 1.25
N GLN A 73 -4.18 -6.80 0.31
CA GLN A 73 -2.86 -7.40 0.07
C GLN A 73 -1.85 -6.38 -0.47
N LEU A 74 -2.31 -5.45 -1.33
CA LEU A 74 -1.43 -4.42 -1.89
C LEU A 74 -0.96 -3.47 -0.78
N GLN A 75 -1.88 -2.97 0.04
CA GLN A 75 -1.55 -2.05 1.14
C GLN A 75 -0.68 -2.70 2.21
N ARG A 76 -0.91 -3.98 2.54
CA ARG A 76 -0.01 -4.73 3.42
C ARG A 76 1.38 -4.86 2.83
N GLY A 77 1.47 -5.12 1.53
CA GLY A 77 2.73 -5.16 0.78
C GLY A 77 3.52 -3.85 0.85
N THR A 78 2.86 -2.71 1.08
CA THR A 78 3.51 -1.40 1.26
C THR A 78 4.13 -1.21 2.63
N LEU A 79 3.70 -1.98 3.64
CA LEU A 79 4.21 -1.87 5.01
C LEU A 79 5.45 -2.75 5.27
N CYS A 80 5.87 -3.57 4.30
CA CYS A 80 7.06 -4.44 4.38
C CYS A 80 8.36 -3.66 4.46
#